data_AF-A0A7J8XAS5-F1
#
_entry.id   AF-A0A7J8XAS5-F1
#
_cell.length_a   1.000
_cell.length_b   1.000
_cell.length_c   1.000
_cell.angle_alpha   90.00
_cell.angle_beta   90.00
_cell.angle_gamma   90.00
#
_symmetry.space_group_name_H-M   'P 1'
#
loop_
_entity.id
_entity.type
_entity.pdbx_description
1 polymer ?
#
loop_
_entity_poly.entity_id
_entity_poly.type
_entity_poly.pdbx_seq_one_letter_code
_entity_poly.pdbx_strand_id
1 'polypeptide(L)'
;MWVYGSIWDASSWATEDGKYKADYRYQPFVAKYTNFKAGGCTAYAPAWCRPVSASPFRSGGLTRQQRRAMRWVQRYHMVYNYCKDPKRNHALTPECWSK
;
A
#
# COMPACT_ATOMS: atom_id res chain seq x y z
N MET A 1 2.86 7.92 -13.88
CA MET A 1 1.95 7.63 -12.75
C MET A 1 1.47 8.96 -12.19
N TRP A 2 0.19 9.06 -11.84
CA TRP A 2 -0.38 10.22 -11.14
C TRP A 2 -0.70 9.82 -9.70
N VAL A 3 -0.85 10.81 -8.81
CA VAL A 3 -1.26 10.60 -7.42
C VAL A 3 -2.74 10.92 -7.29
N TYR A 4 -3.51 10.01 -6.69
CA TYR A 4 -4.95 10.15 -6.49
C TYR A 4 -5.31 9.96 -5.02
N GLY A 5 -6.40 10.59 -4.58
CA GLY A 5 -7.05 10.33 -3.30
C GLY A 5 -8.56 10.42 -3.48
N SER A 6 -9.28 9.45 -2.92
CA SER A 6 -10.74 9.40 -3.00
C SER A 6 -11.34 8.78 -1.74
N ILE A 7 -12.56 9.21 -1.44
CA ILE A 7 -13.49 8.51 -0.55
C ILE A 7 -14.68 8.12 -1.42
N TRP A 8 -15.03 6.83 -1.43
CA TRP A 8 -16.08 6.30 -2.31
C TRP A 8 -16.73 5.07 -1.69
N ASP A 9 -17.93 4.73 -2.16
CA ASP A 9 -18.69 3.57 -1.69
C ASP A 9 -18.30 2.29 -2.42
N ALA A 10 -17.68 1.37 -1.68
CA ALA A 10 -17.24 0.07 -2.14
C ALA A 10 -18.00 -1.09 -1.45
N SER A 11 -19.29 -0.90 -1.16
CA SER A 11 -20.14 -1.84 -0.41
C SER A 11 -20.17 -3.26 -0.98
N SER A 12 -19.80 -3.47 -2.25
CA SER A 12 -19.73 -4.80 -2.86
C SER A 12 -18.59 -5.68 -2.32
N TRP A 13 -17.57 -5.11 -1.67
CA TRP A 13 -16.42 -5.90 -1.19
C TRP A 13 -15.71 -5.35 0.06
N ALA A 14 -15.88 -4.08 0.43
CA ALA A 14 -14.98 -3.41 1.37
C ALA A 14 -14.99 -3.97 2.81
N THR A 15 -16.16 -4.34 3.34
CA THR A 15 -16.31 -4.78 4.73
C THR A 15 -16.81 -6.21 4.77
N GLU A 16 -15.97 -7.13 5.28
CA GLU A 16 -16.28 -8.57 5.40
C GLU A 16 -16.76 -9.16 4.07
N ASP A 17 -15.96 -8.99 3.01
CA ASP A 17 -16.27 -9.42 1.64
C ASP A 17 -17.64 -8.89 1.12
N GLY A 18 -18.05 -7.70 1.56
CA GLY A 18 -19.30 -7.05 1.17
C GLY A 18 -20.53 -7.43 2.00
N LYS A 19 -20.33 -8.19 3.09
CA LYS A 19 -21.41 -8.58 4.03
C LYS A 19 -22.06 -7.35 4.69
N TYR A 20 -21.27 -6.33 5.04
CA TYR A 20 -21.75 -5.10 5.65
C TYR A 20 -21.62 -3.93 4.67
N LYS A 21 -22.75 -3.35 4.26
CA LYS A 21 -22.82 -2.24 3.30
C LYS A 21 -22.80 -0.89 3.99
N ALA A 22 -22.43 0.16 3.25
CA ALA A 22 -22.48 1.53 3.74
C ALA A 22 -23.92 1.89 4.14
N ASP A 23 -24.09 2.36 5.37
CA ASP A 23 -25.36 2.85 5.87
C ASP A 23 -25.35 4.38 5.86
N TYR A 24 -26.00 4.95 4.84
CA TYR A 24 -26.04 6.39 4.59
C TYR A 24 -26.81 7.18 5.64
N ARG A 25 -27.48 6.52 6.60
CA ARG A 25 -28.01 7.20 7.79
C ARG A 25 -26.91 7.81 8.67
N TYR A 26 -25.67 7.30 8.57
CA TYR A 26 -24.51 7.80 9.29
C TYR A 26 -23.68 8.84 8.49
N GLN A 27 -24.21 9.35 7.38
CA GLN A 27 -23.52 10.36 6.60
C GLN A 27 -23.40 11.70 7.39
N PRO A 28 -22.39 12.54 7.09
CA PRO A 28 -21.39 12.40 6.04
C PRO A 28 -20.21 11.49 6.41
N PHE A 29 -19.70 10.74 5.42
CA PHE A 29 -18.43 10.05 5.51
C PHE A 29 -17.31 11.02 5.10
N VAL A 30 -16.41 11.37 6.03
CA VAL A 30 -15.41 12.42 5.81
C VAL A 30 -13.99 11.88 6.01
N ALA A 31 -13.16 12.03 4.98
CA ALA A 31 -11.70 11.82 5.06
C ALA A 31 -10.99 13.18 5.03
N LYS A 32 -10.06 13.40 5.97
CA LYS A 32 -9.24 14.63 6.03
C LYS A 32 -7.79 14.29 5.70
N TYR A 33 -7.23 15.00 4.72
CA TYR A 33 -5.84 14.85 4.28
C TYR A 33 -5.08 16.12 4.60
N THR A 34 -3.88 15.99 5.16
CA THR A 34 -2.98 17.11 5.46
C THR A 34 -1.53 16.67 5.30
N ASN A 35 -0.58 17.61 5.34
CA ASN A 35 0.85 17.35 5.25
C ASN A 35 1.25 16.58 3.97
N PHE A 36 0.77 17.04 2.81
CA PHE A 36 1.12 16.47 1.52
C PHE A 36 2.63 16.56 1.28
N LYS A 37 3.26 15.42 1.03
CA LYS A 37 4.69 15.32 0.71
C LYS A 37 4.85 14.64 -0.64
N ALA A 38 5.21 15.41 -1.65
CA ALA A 38 5.55 14.91 -2.97
C ALA A 38 7.02 15.26 -3.26
N GLY A 39 7.87 14.23 -3.26
CA GLY A 39 9.29 14.37 -3.59
C GLY A 39 9.72 13.23 -4.49
N GLY A 40 10.45 13.54 -5.56
CA GLY A 40 10.89 12.55 -6.53
C GLY A 40 11.00 13.15 -7.94
N CYS A 41 10.99 12.27 -8.93
CA CYS A 41 11.15 12.63 -10.33
C CYS A 41 9.80 12.62 -11.04
N THR A 42 9.50 13.67 -11.79
CA THR A 42 8.35 13.70 -12.69
C THR A 42 8.65 12.88 -13.96
N ALA A 43 7.63 12.64 -14.78
CA ALA A 43 7.78 11.95 -16.07
C ALA A 43 8.73 12.67 -17.05
N TYR A 44 8.95 13.97 -16.85
CA TYR A 44 9.80 14.82 -17.69
C TYR A 44 11.11 15.22 -16.99
N ALA A 45 11.43 14.59 -15.85
CA ALA A 45 12.64 14.91 -15.11
C ALA A 45 13.89 14.47 -15.90
N PRO A 46 15.02 15.18 -15.76
CA PRO A 46 16.27 14.77 -16.38
C PRO A 46 16.73 13.38 -15.94
N ALA A 47 17.54 12.71 -16.76
CA ALA A 47 18.02 11.34 -16.50
C ALA A 47 18.84 11.19 -15.20
N TRP A 48 19.44 12.28 -14.70
CA TRP A 48 20.17 12.29 -13.43
C TRP A 48 19.27 12.44 -12.21
N CYS A 49 17.97 12.71 -12.39
CA CYS A 49 17.03 12.77 -11.29
C CYS A 49 17.03 11.42 -10.54
N ARG A 50 16.95 11.50 -9.21
CA ARG A 50 16.87 10.32 -8.34
C ARG A 50 15.67 10.49 -7.42
N PRO A 51 14.88 9.42 -7.19
CA PRO A 51 13.82 9.45 -6.20
C PRO A 51 14.39 9.72 -4.80
N VAL A 52 13.56 10.25 -3.92
CA VAL A 52 13.92 10.46 -2.52
C VAL A 52 14.24 9.10 -1.88
N SER A 53 15.30 9.04 -1.06
CA SER A 53 15.70 7.82 -0.36
C SER A 53 14.61 7.39 0.63
N ALA A 54 14.21 6.12 0.57
CA ALA A 54 13.31 5.51 1.56
C ALA A 54 14.00 5.18 2.90
N SER A 55 15.31 5.38 2.99
CA SER A 55 16.13 5.12 4.16
C SER A 55 16.88 6.39 4.57
N PRO A 56 17.07 6.65 5.88
CA PRO A 56 17.91 7.75 6.37
C PRO A 56 19.33 7.72 5.81
N PHE A 57 19.81 6.52 5.46
CA PHE A 57 21.08 6.30 4.80
C PHE A 57 20.85 6.10 3.31
N ARG A 58 21.78 6.54 2.45
CA ARG A 58 21.77 6.30 0.99
C ARG A 58 22.06 4.82 0.63
N SER A 59 21.51 3.88 1.40
CA SER A 59 21.82 2.44 1.35
C SER A 59 21.07 1.67 0.25
N GLY A 60 20.45 2.35 -0.72
CA GLY A 60 19.70 1.69 -1.81
C GLY A 60 18.50 0.84 -1.36
N GLY A 61 18.18 0.81 -0.07
CA GLY A 61 17.14 -0.05 0.52
C GLY A 61 16.94 0.18 2.01
N LEU A 62 15.99 -0.57 2.59
CA LEU A 62 15.59 -0.44 4.00
C LEU A 62 16.72 -0.78 4.99
N THR A 63 16.81 -0.01 6.07
CA THR A 63 17.70 -0.29 7.20
C THR A 63 17.31 -1.57 7.93
N ARG A 64 18.22 -2.11 8.76
CA ARG A 64 17.93 -3.26 9.64
C ARG A 64 16.75 -3.00 10.57
N GLN A 65 16.63 -1.78 11.10
CA GLN A 65 15.54 -1.38 11.98
C GLN A 65 14.20 -1.33 11.21
N GLN A 66 14.17 -0.71 10.03
CA GLN A 66 12.98 -0.68 9.17
C GLN A 66 12.51 -2.09 8.81
N ARG A 67 13.44 -3.01 8.47
CA ARG A 67 13.08 -4.42 8.21
C ARG A 67 12.57 -5.16 9.44
N ARG A 68 13.07 -4.84 10.64
CA ARG A 68 12.56 -5.43 11.90
C ARG A 68 11.13 -4.95 12.17
N ALA A 69 10.86 -3.66 12.00
CA ALA A 69 9.51 -3.11 12.13
C ALA A 69 8.54 -3.73 11.12
N MET A 70 8.93 -3.83 9.84
CA MET A 70 8.12 -4.48 8.81
C MET A 70 7.80 -5.94 9.16
N ARG A 71 8.79 -6.73 9.62
CA ARG A 71 8.56 -8.12 10.04
C ARG A 71 7.64 -8.24 11.24
N TRP A 72 7.73 -7.31 12.19
CA TRP A 72 6.83 -7.28 13.35
C TRP A 72 5.39 -7.02 12.91
N VAL A 73 5.15 -6.02 12.04
CA VAL A 73 3.81 -5.75 11.48
C VAL A 73 3.28 -6.96 10.70
N GLN A 74 4.11 -7.56 9.84
CA GLN A 74 3.72 -8.76 9.09
C GLN A 74 3.42 -9.97 9.97
N ARG A 75 4.05 -10.08 11.14
CA ARG A 75 3.82 -11.19 12.07
C ARG A 75 2.56 -11.00 12.90
N TYR A 76 2.28 -9.78 13.36
CA TYR A 76 1.25 -9.54 14.38
C TYR A 76 0.00 -8.83 13.87
N HIS A 77 0.04 -8.20 12.70
CA HIS A 77 -1.07 -7.37 12.18
C HIS A 77 -1.52 -7.70 10.75
N MET A 78 -0.79 -8.56 10.03
CA MET A 78 -1.18 -8.93 8.66
C MET A 78 -2.25 -10.02 8.68
N VAL A 79 -3.43 -9.70 8.16
CA VAL A 79 -4.59 -10.62 8.12
C VAL A 79 -4.77 -11.34 6.78
N TYR A 80 -4.19 -10.81 5.70
CA TYR A 80 -4.25 -11.42 4.37
C TYR A 80 -2.93 -11.22 3.63
N ASN A 81 -2.52 -12.23 2.86
CA ASN A 81 -1.37 -12.16 1.96
C ASN A 81 -1.65 -13.07 0.75
N TYR A 82 -1.79 -12.47 -0.43
CA TYR A 82 -2.14 -13.19 -1.65
C TYR A 82 -1.12 -14.29 -2.02
N CYS A 83 0.17 -14.12 -1.71
CA CYS A 83 1.19 -15.17 -1.96
C CYS A 83 1.06 -16.39 -1.04
N LYS A 84 0.29 -16.28 0.06
CA LYS A 84 0.04 -17.38 1.00
C LYS A 84 -1.37 -17.92 0.92
N ASP A 85 -2.19 -17.38 0.01
CA ASP A 85 -3.58 -17.77 -0.15
C ASP A 85 -3.67 -18.96 -1.12
N PRO A 86 -3.94 -20.19 -0.65
CA PRO A 86 -3.98 -21.37 -1.51
C PRO A 86 -5.13 -21.35 -2.50
N LYS A 87 -6.12 -20.45 -2.35
CA LYS A 87 -7.23 -20.31 -3.29
C LYS A 87 -6.85 -19.51 -4.54
N ARG A 88 -5.70 -18.82 -4.53
CA ARG A 88 -5.23 -18.00 -5.66
C ARG A 88 -4.46 -18.85 -6.66
N ASN A 89 -4.63 -18.54 -7.95
CA ASN A 89 -3.79 -19.11 -8.98
C ASN A 89 -2.41 -18.41 -8.99
N HIS A 90 -1.42 -19.04 -8.38
CA HIS A 90 -0.07 -18.49 -8.31
C HIS A 90 0.72 -18.53 -9.63
N ALA A 91 0.22 -19.18 -10.68
CA ALA A 91 0.81 -19.05 -12.01
C ALA A 91 0.70 -17.62 -12.57
N LEU A 92 -0.31 -16.87 -12.12
CA LEU A 92 -0.51 -15.45 -12.46
C LEU A 92 0.30 -14.49 -11.57
N THR A 93 0.93 -15.01 -10.51
CA THR A 93 1.73 -14.23 -9.54
C THR A 93 3.10 -14.89 -9.31
N PRO A 94 3.94 -14.99 -10.36
CA PRO A 94 5.20 -15.71 -10.32
C PRO A 94 6.21 -15.12 -9.31
N GLU A 95 6.09 -13.84 -8.97
CA GLU A 95 6.92 -13.16 -7.97
C GLU A 95 6.80 -13.79 -6.57
N CYS A 96 5.71 -14.47 -6.26
CA CYS A 96 5.53 -15.14 -4.97
C CYS A 96 6.49 -16.32 -4.73
N TRP A 97 7.05 -16.88 -5.81
CA TRP A 97 8.00 -18.00 -5.76
C TRP A 97 9.45 -17.55 -5.71
N SER A 98 9.72 -16.29 -6.06
CA SER A 98 11.08 -15.75 -6.02
C SER A 98 11.41 -15.36 -4.58
N LYS A 99 12.22 -16.18 -3.92
CA LYS A 99 12.94 -15.85 -2.69
C LYS A 99 14.43 -15.79 -2.97
#